data_AF-A0AAD7UDC8-F1
#
_entry.id   AF-A0AAD7UDC8-F1
#
_cell.length_a   1.000
_cell.length_b   1.000
_cell.length_c   1.000
_cell.angle_alpha   90.00
_cell.angle_beta   90.00
_cell.angle_gamma   90.00
#
_symmetry.space_group_name_H-M   'P 1'
#
loop_
_entity.id
_entity.type
_entity.pdbx_description
1 polymer ?
#
loop_
_entity_poly.entity_id
_entity_poly.type
_entity_poly.pdbx_seq_one_letter_code
_entity_poly.pdbx_strand_id
1 'polypeptide(L)'
;MFRKIEFLLVVALAAAAAAAAAKEECVVFVHINKSGGQTIKSVLHAQSRQIALCSEREFRANRCRPPRHFRGKSVRGWTFVGDSTMALLGWLGGRCVVFSLFRDPVARLVSSLRYCRRSPSDHLCGTAVLDAKDATLEQWARHQRGFVFLRLVLANATRTKVEARGVYDDDGAAVVPTWIEHQRAMLYPRADMDPRLAELSRQLEQGRLMDAVGILEWPDETARLFDRWVPLRGINWTAALTKYKANAHTSTRPSLRVVPPSVRAYLDYDYPIFRAVQNRILAALKS
;
A
#
# COMPACT_ATOMS: atom_id res chain seq x y z
N MET A 1 18.23 -41.85 12.16
CA MET A 1 17.85 -41.39 10.80
C MET A 1 16.34 -41.09 10.71
N PHE A 2 15.46 -41.97 11.22
CA PHE A 2 13.99 -41.81 11.19
C PHE A 2 13.43 -40.51 11.78
N ARG A 3 13.96 -40.01 12.92
CA ARG A 3 13.47 -38.77 13.55
C ARG A 3 13.61 -37.50 12.69
N LYS A 4 14.55 -37.46 11.75
CA LYS A 4 14.71 -36.29 10.84
C LYS A 4 13.62 -36.26 9.76
N ILE A 5 13.17 -37.43 9.29
CA ILE A 5 12.15 -37.53 8.24
C ILE A 5 10.78 -37.15 8.81
N GLU A 6 10.43 -37.64 10.01
CA GLU A 6 9.18 -37.28 10.69
C GLU A 6 9.09 -35.77 10.98
N PHE A 7 10.18 -35.16 11.46
CA PHE A 7 10.21 -33.71 11.71
C PHE A 7 10.01 -32.89 10.43
N LEU A 8 10.68 -33.26 9.34
CA LEU A 8 10.52 -32.59 8.04
C LEU A 8 9.10 -32.77 7.48
N LEU A 9 8.48 -33.94 7.66
CA LEU A 9 7.12 -34.21 7.22
C LEU A 9 6.10 -33.36 8.00
N VAL A 10 6.25 -33.24 9.33
CA VAL A 10 5.38 -32.42 10.17
C VAL A 10 5.50 -30.94 9.82
N VAL A 11 6.71 -30.43 9.57
CA VAL A 11 6.93 -29.05 9.13
C VAL A 11 6.31 -28.80 7.76
N ALA A 12 6.48 -29.72 6.81
CA ALA A 12 5.89 -29.62 5.48
C ALA A 12 4.34 -29.65 5.52
N LEU A 13 3.77 -30.52 6.35
CA LEU A 13 2.32 -30.62 6.55
C LEU A 13 1.76 -29.38 7.26
N ALA A 14 2.44 -28.83 8.25
CA ALA A 14 2.05 -27.58 8.90
C ALA A 14 2.12 -26.38 7.95
N ALA A 15 3.17 -26.29 7.12
CA ALA A 15 3.30 -25.27 6.09
C ALA A 15 2.20 -25.41 5.01
N ALA A 16 1.91 -26.64 4.58
CA ALA A 16 0.83 -26.92 3.64
C ALA A 16 -0.56 -26.61 4.23
N ALA A 17 -0.78 -26.90 5.51
CA ALA A 17 -2.02 -26.60 6.22
C ALA A 17 -2.21 -25.07 6.43
N ALA A 18 -1.14 -24.35 6.79
CA ALA A 18 -1.17 -22.88 6.86
C ALA A 18 -1.42 -22.25 5.49
N ALA A 19 -0.77 -22.75 4.43
CA ALA A 19 -1.02 -22.33 3.05
C ALA A 19 -2.42 -22.71 2.55
N ALA A 20 -3.02 -23.78 3.07
CA ALA A 20 -4.40 -24.18 2.77
C ALA A 20 -5.43 -23.36 3.56
N ALA A 21 -5.15 -22.99 4.81
CA ALA A 21 -5.99 -22.10 5.61
C ALA A 21 -6.02 -20.67 5.03
N ALA A 22 -4.91 -20.21 4.44
CA ALA A 22 -4.84 -18.95 3.72
C ALA A 22 -5.71 -18.91 2.44
N LYS A 23 -6.22 -20.04 1.92
CA LYS A 23 -6.99 -20.09 0.65
C LYS A 23 -8.40 -19.52 0.75
N GLU A 24 -8.75 -18.95 1.89
CA GLU A 24 -10.12 -18.58 2.25
C GLU A 24 -10.22 -17.17 2.87
N GLU A 25 -9.12 -16.43 2.87
CA GLU A 25 -9.11 -15.08 3.42
C GLU A 25 -9.45 -14.06 2.33
N CYS A 26 -9.98 -12.92 2.75
CA CYS A 26 -10.03 -11.75 1.87
C CYS A 26 -8.61 -11.24 1.65
N VAL A 27 -8.41 -10.52 0.54
CA VAL A 27 -7.14 -9.85 0.24
C VAL A 27 -7.38 -8.36 0.14
N VAL A 28 -6.51 -7.57 0.77
CA VAL A 28 -6.53 -6.11 0.70
C VAL A 28 -5.23 -5.62 0.09
N PHE A 29 -5.31 -5.12 -1.13
CA PHE A 29 -4.21 -4.38 -1.73
C PHE A 29 -4.30 -2.91 -1.37
N VAL A 30 -3.34 -2.45 -0.58
CA VAL A 30 -3.17 -1.04 -0.29
C VAL A 30 -2.36 -0.39 -1.40
N HIS A 31 -3.03 0.40 -2.23
CA HIS A 31 -2.36 1.08 -3.32
C HIS A 31 -1.67 2.36 -2.84
N ILE A 32 -0.33 2.34 -2.84
CA ILE A 32 0.47 3.56 -2.75
C ILE A 32 0.58 4.16 -4.15
N ASN A 33 0.09 5.39 -4.30
CA ASN A 33 0.05 6.03 -5.61
C ASN A 33 1.44 6.14 -6.24
N LYS A 34 1.49 5.80 -7.53
CA LYS A 34 2.70 5.81 -8.38
C LYS A 34 3.77 4.80 -7.99
N SER A 35 3.40 3.78 -7.22
CA SER A 35 4.24 2.64 -6.87
C SER A 35 3.91 1.36 -7.67
N GLY A 36 3.43 1.50 -8.91
CA GLY A 36 3.10 0.35 -9.76
C GLY A 36 1.77 -0.32 -9.46
N GLY A 37 0.87 0.31 -8.70
CA GLY A 37 -0.37 -0.35 -8.31
C GLY A 37 -1.39 -0.58 -9.43
N GLN A 38 -1.30 0.10 -10.58
CA GLN A 38 -2.14 -0.26 -11.74
C GLN A 38 -1.81 -1.67 -12.23
N THR A 39 -0.53 -2.04 -12.24
CA THR A 39 -0.09 -3.41 -12.56
C THR A 39 -0.70 -4.42 -11.60
N ILE A 40 -0.55 -4.18 -10.30
CA ILE A 40 -1.09 -5.08 -9.28
C ILE A 40 -2.62 -5.17 -9.40
N LYS A 41 -3.32 -4.06 -9.62
CA LYS A 41 -4.77 -4.04 -9.86
C LYS A 41 -5.16 -4.88 -11.08
N SER A 42 -4.43 -4.78 -12.19
CA SER A 42 -4.70 -5.61 -13.38
C SER A 42 -4.51 -7.10 -13.11
N VAL A 43 -3.46 -7.47 -12.38
CA VAL A 43 -3.22 -8.87 -11.96
C VAL A 43 -4.36 -9.36 -11.07
N LEU A 44 -4.74 -8.57 -10.07
CA LEU A 44 -5.84 -8.90 -9.15
C LEU A 44 -7.19 -9.00 -9.88
N HIS A 45 -7.48 -8.08 -10.80
CA HIS A 45 -8.73 -8.07 -11.55
C HIS A 45 -8.85 -9.28 -12.49
N ALA A 46 -7.74 -9.76 -13.05
CA ALA A 46 -7.75 -10.95 -13.91
C ALA A 46 -8.02 -12.26 -13.14
N GLN A 47 -7.83 -12.26 -11.83
CA GLN A 47 -7.72 -13.48 -11.02
C GLN A 47 -8.77 -13.55 -9.90
N SER A 48 -9.27 -12.40 -9.45
CA SER A 48 -10.25 -12.30 -8.38
C SER A 48 -11.65 -12.44 -8.96
N ARG A 49 -12.43 -13.40 -8.44
CA ARG A 49 -13.85 -13.53 -8.78
C ARG A 49 -14.70 -12.41 -8.21
N GLN A 50 -14.28 -11.86 -7.06
CA GLN A 50 -14.98 -10.80 -6.35
C GLN A 50 -13.97 -9.71 -6.04
N ILE A 51 -14.07 -8.59 -6.75
CA ILE A 51 -13.18 -7.44 -6.59
C ILE A 51 -13.98 -6.19 -6.23
N ALA A 52 -13.53 -5.49 -5.20
CA ALA A 52 -14.06 -4.20 -4.80
C ALA A 52 -13.02 -3.12 -5.09
N LEU A 53 -13.37 -2.18 -5.98
CA LEU A 53 -12.56 -1.00 -6.26
C LEU A 53 -12.85 0.07 -5.21
N CYS A 54 -11.76 0.55 -4.63
CA CYS A 54 -11.78 1.34 -3.40
C CYS A 54 -10.97 2.63 -3.55
N SER A 55 -11.27 3.40 -4.59
CA SER A 55 -10.78 4.77 -4.72
C SER A 55 -11.59 5.73 -3.87
N GLU A 56 -11.08 6.96 -3.72
CA GLU A 56 -11.80 8.05 -3.08
C GLU A 56 -13.20 8.25 -3.68
N ARG A 57 -13.33 8.15 -5.01
CA ARG A 57 -14.62 8.25 -5.70
C ARG A 57 -15.58 7.15 -5.25
N GLU A 58 -15.13 5.90 -5.17
CA GLU A 58 -15.98 4.79 -4.73
C GLU A 58 -16.29 4.88 -3.23
N PHE A 59 -15.40 5.42 -2.40
CA PHE A 59 -15.69 5.68 -0.99
C PHE A 59 -16.78 6.73 -0.82
N ARG A 60 -16.65 7.89 -1.50
CA ARG A 60 -17.66 8.96 -1.46
C ARG A 60 -19.01 8.51 -2.00
N ALA A 61 -19.01 7.65 -3.02
CA ALA A 61 -20.22 7.06 -3.58
C ALA A 61 -20.77 5.87 -2.76
N ASN A 62 -20.20 5.57 -1.59
CA ASN A 62 -20.54 4.41 -0.75
C ASN A 62 -20.44 3.03 -1.46
N ARG A 63 -19.66 2.94 -2.53
CA ARG A 63 -19.44 1.71 -3.32
C ARG A 63 -18.30 0.84 -2.80
N CYS A 64 -17.34 1.43 -2.08
CA CYS A 64 -16.27 0.70 -1.39
C CYS A 64 -16.58 0.45 0.09
N ARG A 65 -17.75 0.86 0.58
CA ARG A 65 -18.19 0.33 1.86
C ARG A 65 -18.36 -1.17 1.69
N PRO A 66 -17.98 -2.00 2.68
CA PRO A 66 -18.70 -3.23 2.85
C PRO A 66 -20.18 -2.79 2.93
N PRO A 67 -21.07 -3.08 1.94
CA PRO A 67 -22.49 -2.83 2.10
C PRO A 67 -22.93 -3.21 3.52
N ARG A 68 -23.93 -2.53 4.09
CA ARG A 68 -24.52 -2.92 5.40
C ARG A 68 -24.74 -4.44 5.52
N HIS A 69 -24.88 -5.13 4.39
CA HIS A 69 -24.86 -6.58 4.20
C HIS A 69 -23.61 -7.35 4.66
N PHE A 70 -22.43 -6.75 4.89
CA PHE A 70 -21.25 -7.46 5.39
C PHE A 70 -21.22 -7.61 6.92
N ARG A 71 -22.09 -6.90 7.65
CA ARG A 71 -22.32 -7.23 9.06
C ARG A 71 -22.90 -8.65 9.12
N GLY A 72 -22.07 -9.60 9.54
CA GLY A 72 -22.44 -11.02 9.65
C GLY A 72 -22.24 -11.85 8.37
N LYS A 73 -21.83 -11.28 7.23
CA LYS A 73 -21.49 -12.06 6.02
C LYS A 73 -19.99 -12.28 5.87
N SER A 74 -19.64 -13.40 5.26
CA SER A 74 -18.26 -13.76 4.99
C SER A 74 -17.65 -12.82 3.94
N VAL A 75 -16.51 -12.22 4.26
CA VAL A 75 -15.65 -11.46 3.34
C VAL A 75 -14.68 -12.35 2.58
N ARG A 76 -14.73 -13.66 2.83
CA ARG A 76 -13.89 -14.67 2.19
C ARG A 76 -13.93 -14.58 0.66
N GLY A 77 -12.75 -14.61 0.04
CA GLY A 77 -12.61 -14.58 -1.42
C GLY A 77 -12.79 -13.19 -2.05
N TRP A 78 -13.10 -12.15 -1.26
CA TRP A 78 -13.10 -10.78 -1.74
C TRP A 78 -11.68 -10.25 -1.86
N THR A 79 -11.44 -9.48 -2.91
CA THR A 79 -10.22 -8.70 -3.09
C THR A 79 -10.56 -7.22 -3.11
N PHE A 80 -10.06 -6.47 -2.15
CA PHE A 80 -10.24 -5.02 -2.03
C PHE A 80 -9.02 -4.31 -2.58
N VAL A 81 -9.18 -3.41 -3.55
CA VAL A 81 -8.05 -2.72 -4.20
C VAL A 81 -8.32 -1.24 -4.35
N GLY A 82 -7.37 -0.40 -3.96
CA GLY A 82 -7.59 1.05 -4.03
C GLY A 82 -6.65 1.83 -3.13
N ASP A 83 -6.62 3.14 -3.32
CA ASP A 83 -5.81 4.05 -2.50
C ASP A 83 -6.48 4.40 -1.16
N SER A 84 -7.78 4.08 -1.03
CA SER A 84 -8.56 4.28 0.20
C SER A 84 -8.83 2.97 0.95
N THR A 85 -8.30 1.83 0.50
CA THR A 85 -8.50 0.52 1.17
C THR A 85 -7.97 0.46 2.59
N MET A 86 -7.04 1.35 2.97
CA MET A 86 -6.57 1.49 4.35
C MET A 86 -7.69 1.74 5.35
N ALA A 87 -8.74 2.46 4.96
CA ALA A 87 -9.88 2.71 5.83
C ALA A 87 -10.68 1.42 6.14
N LEU A 88 -10.54 0.38 5.32
CA LEU A 88 -11.21 -0.91 5.52
C LEU A 88 -10.52 -1.76 6.58
N LEU A 89 -9.25 -1.51 6.91
CA LEU A 89 -8.48 -2.43 7.77
C LEU A 89 -9.08 -2.55 9.18
N GLY A 90 -9.59 -1.46 9.75
CA GLY A 90 -10.31 -1.50 11.03
C GLY A 90 -11.62 -2.29 10.96
N TRP A 91 -12.29 -2.32 9.80
CA TRP A 91 -13.56 -3.02 9.60
C TRP A 91 -13.40 -4.53 9.38
N LEU A 92 -12.30 -4.92 8.75
CA LEU A 92 -12.09 -6.31 8.34
C LEU A 92 -11.64 -7.19 9.52
N GLY A 93 -11.24 -6.58 10.65
CA GLY A 93 -10.99 -7.27 11.92
C GLY A 93 -9.84 -8.28 11.83
N GLY A 94 -8.82 -8.01 11.01
CA GLY A 94 -7.66 -8.88 10.83
C GLY A 94 -7.91 -10.17 10.04
N ARG A 95 -9.07 -10.34 9.39
CA ARG A 95 -9.43 -11.55 8.63
C ARG A 95 -8.92 -11.58 7.17
N CYS A 96 -8.11 -10.60 6.80
CA CYS A 96 -7.64 -10.45 5.43
C CYS A 96 -6.13 -10.34 5.38
N VAL A 97 -5.52 -10.91 4.35
CA VAL A 97 -4.14 -10.64 3.98
C VAL A 97 -4.05 -9.22 3.42
N VAL A 98 -3.29 -8.37 4.10
CA VAL A 98 -3.02 -7.00 3.70
C VAL A 98 -1.65 -6.91 3.07
N PHE A 99 -1.58 -6.35 1.87
CA PHE A 99 -0.30 -6.15 1.21
C PHE A 99 -0.22 -4.85 0.43
N SER A 100 1.00 -4.40 0.16
CA SER A 100 1.26 -3.19 -0.61
C SER A 100 2.53 -3.27 -1.43
N LEU A 101 2.65 -2.37 -2.40
CA LEU A 101 3.82 -2.19 -3.25
C LEU A 101 4.38 -0.79 -3.04
N PHE A 102 5.62 -0.73 -2.58
CA PHE A 102 6.37 0.49 -2.38
C PHE A 102 7.26 0.79 -3.58
N ARG A 103 7.78 2.01 -3.60
CA ARG A 103 8.69 2.51 -4.63
C ARG A 103 9.67 3.46 -4.00
N ASP A 104 10.88 3.56 -4.56
CA ASP A 104 11.84 4.59 -4.16
C ASP A 104 11.15 5.97 -4.08
N PRO A 105 11.29 6.72 -2.95
CA PRO A 105 10.57 7.97 -2.75
C PRO A 105 10.79 9.02 -3.85
N VAL A 106 12.00 9.12 -4.40
CA VAL A 106 12.31 10.07 -5.48
C VAL A 106 11.68 9.60 -6.79
N ALA A 107 11.80 8.31 -7.10
CA ALA A 107 11.16 7.73 -8.29
C ALA A 107 9.64 7.90 -8.27
N ARG A 108 9.01 7.70 -7.11
CA ARG A 108 7.58 7.96 -6.87
C ARG A 108 7.25 9.43 -7.11
N LEU A 109 8.01 10.35 -6.50
CA LEU A 109 7.81 11.79 -6.63
C LEU A 109 7.85 12.24 -8.09
N VAL A 110 8.91 11.88 -8.83
CA VAL A 110 9.06 12.22 -10.25
C VAL A 110 7.91 11.62 -11.08
N SER A 111 7.54 10.37 -10.79
CA SER A 111 6.42 9.70 -11.47
C SER A 111 5.08 10.39 -11.21
N SER A 112 4.86 10.91 -9.99
CA SER A 112 3.66 11.66 -9.63
C SER A 112 3.57 12.99 -10.36
N LEU A 113 4.66 13.77 -10.41
CA LEU A 113 4.69 15.04 -11.14
C LEU A 113 4.39 14.83 -12.63
N ARG A 114 5.09 13.89 -13.28
CA ARG A 114 4.87 13.57 -14.71
C ARG A 114 3.46 13.08 -15.01
N TYR A 115 2.82 12.43 -14.05
CA TYR A 115 1.44 12.01 -14.19
C TYR A 115 0.49 13.20 -14.07
N CYS A 116 0.64 14.00 -13.02
CA CYS A 116 -0.24 15.14 -12.77
C CYS A 116 -0.11 16.25 -13.83
N ARG A 117 1.04 16.37 -14.49
CA ARG A 117 1.18 17.21 -15.70
C ARG A 117 0.26 16.78 -16.85
N ARG A 118 0.05 15.48 -17.01
CA ARG A 118 -0.78 14.89 -18.07
C ARG A 118 -2.25 14.73 -17.65
N SER A 119 -2.49 14.62 -16.36
CA SER A 119 -3.82 14.39 -15.77
C SER A 119 -4.06 15.35 -14.61
N PRO A 120 -4.08 16.68 -14.86
CA PRO A 120 -4.18 17.70 -13.81
C PRO A 120 -5.53 17.70 -13.07
N SER A 121 -6.58 17.16 -13.68
CA SER A 121 -7.90 17.04 -13.08
C SER A 121 -8.03 15.85 -12.12
N ASP A 122 -7.02 14.99 -12.01
CA ASP A 122 -7.04 13.90 -11.05
C ASP A 122 -6.94 14.45 -9.61
N HIS A 123 -7.87 14.04 -8.74
CA HIS A 123 -7.95 14.45 -7.35
C HIS A 123 -6.64 14.24 -6.56
N LEU A 124 -5.82 13.26 -6.95
CA LEU A 124 -4.52 12.98 -6.33
C LEU A 124 -3.48 14.06 -6.59
N CYS A 125 -3.69 14.90 -7.60
CA CYS A 125 -2.78 15.97 -7.97
C CYS A 125 -2.94 17.21 -7.09
N GLY A 126 -4.13 17.43 -6.52
CA GLY A 126 -4.37 18.60 -5.66
C GLY A 126 -4.12 19.92 -6.39
N THR A 127 -4.54 20.03 -7.66
CA THR A 127 -4.28 21.19 -8.53
C THR A 127 -4.90 22.49 -8.03
N ALA A 128 -5.87 22.42 -7.12
CA ALA A 128 -6.39 23.58 -6.39
C ALA A 128 -5.34 24.23 -5.45
N VAL A 129 -4.25 23.54 -5.13
CA VAL A 129 -3.16 24.04 -4.26
C VAL A 129 -1.90 24.32 -5.07
N LEU A 130 -1.55 23.45 -6.01
CA LEU A 130 -0.38 23.61 -6.88
C LEU A 130 -0.66 22.97 -8.26
N ASP A 131 -0.63 23.77 -9.33
CA ASP A 131 -0.74 23.23 -10.69
C ASP A 131 0.54 22.46 -11.07
N ALA A 132 0.39 21.17 -11.30
CA ALA A 132 1.49 20.28 -11.67
C ALA A 132 2.13 20.64 -13.02
N LYS A 133 1.38 21.27 -13.93
CA LYS A 133 1.88 21.69 -15.26
C LYS A 133 3.10 22.59 -15.13
N ASP A 134 3.01 23.58 -14.25
CA ASP A 134 4.01 24.63 -14.08
C ASP A 134 4.90 24.40 -12.86
N ALA A 135 4.55 23.46 -11.98
CA ALA A 135 5.34 23.15 -10.80
C ALA A 135 6.76 22.66 -11.14
N THR A 136 7.76 23.21 -10.47
CA THR A 136 9.10 22.63 -10.41
C THR A 136 9.12 21.35 -9.59
N LEU A 137 10.18 20.54 -9.73
CA LEU A 137 10.32 19.32 -8.92
C LEU A 137 10.37 19.64 -7.42
N GLU A 138 10.99 20.76 -7.03
CA GLU A 138 11.09 21.18 -5.63
C GLU A 138 9.74 21.63 -5.07
N GLN A 139 8.98 22.44 -5.81
CA GLN A 139 7.61 22.82 -5.43
C GLN A 139 6.74 21.57 -5.28
N TRP A 140 6.87 20.61 -6.21
CA TRP A 140 6.14 19.36 -6.14
C TRP A 140 6.56 18.47 -4.98
N ALA A 141 7.85 18.45 -4.62
CA ALA A 141 8.36 17.74 -3.44
C ALA A 141 7.78 18.29 -2.15
N ARG A 142 7.73 19.63 -2.02
CA ARG A 142 7.09 20.31 -0.89
C ARG A 142 5.59 19.97 -0.82
N HIS A 143 4.90 20.00 -1.97
CA HIS A 143 3.50 19.62 -2.08
C HIS A 143 3.27 18.16 -1.63
N GLN A 144 4.09 17.21 -2.09
CA GLN A 144 3.93 15.78 -1.81
C GLN A 144 4.66 15.29 -0.54
N ARG A 145 5.16 16.18 0.33
CA ARG A 145 5.93 15.82 1.51
C ARG A 145 5.15 14.88 2.43
N GLY A 146 5.81 13.80 2.86
CA GLY A 146 5.24 12.82 3.79
C GLY A 146 4.03 12.05 3.26
N PHE A 147 3.83 11.98 1.94
CA PHE A 147 2.69 11.30 1.32
C PHE A 147 2.54 9.85 1.79
N VAL A 148 3.63 9.08 1.81
CA VAL A 148 3.57 7.66 2.18
C VAL A 148 3.33 7.54 3.68
N PHE A 149 4.08 8.30 4.49
CA PHE A 149 3.88 8.39 5.93
C PHE A 149 2.42 8.67 6.29
N LEU A 150 1.83 9.68 5.66
CA LEU A 150 0.43 10.06 5.88
C LEU A 150 -0.55 8.92 5.62
N ARG A 151 -0.42 8.25 4.47
CA ARG A 151 -1.29 7.13 4.13
C ARG A 151 -1.19 6.00 5.16
N LEU A 152 0.00 5.77 5.73
CA LEU A 152 0.22 4.76 6.76
C LEU A 152 -0.25 5.21 8.15
N VAL A 153 -0.05 6.47 8.54
CA VAL A 153 -0.62 7.05 9.76
C VAL A 153 -2.13 6.92 9.72
N LEU A 154 -2.76 7.24 8.60
CA LEU A 154 -4.21 7.13 8.45
C LEU A 154 -4.68 5.69 8.53
N ALA A 155 -3.94 4.76 7.94
CA ALA A 155 -4.25 3.34 8.08
C ALA A 155 -4.21 2.88 9.54
N ASN A 156 -3.14 3.23 10.25
CA ASN A 156 -2.93 2.82 11.63
C ASN A 156 -3.92 3.51 12.59
N ALA A 157 -4.19 4.80 12.36
CA ALA A 157 -5.18 5.56 13.11
C ALA A 157 -6.60 5.03 12.85
N THR A 158 -6.93 4.61 11.63
CA THR A 158 -8.25 4.01 11.34
C THR A 158 -8.37 2.64 12.00
N ARG A 159 -7.30 1.84 12.03
CA ARG A 159 -7.26 0.57 12.77
C ARG A 159 -7.58 0.76 14.25
N THR A 160 -6.99 1.78 14.88
CA THR A 160 -7.16 2.07 16.32
C THR A 160 -8.43 2.87 16.67
N LYS A 161 -8.88 3.78 15.80
CA LYS A 161 -10.08 4.61 16.05
C LYS A 161 -11.39 3.92 15.67
N VAL A 162 -11.41 3.00 14.71
CA VAL A 162 -12.59 2.16 14.47
C VAL A 162 -12.94 1.32 15.70
N GLU A 163 -11.96 1.04 16.56
CA GLU A 163 -12.18 0.42 17.87
C GLU A 163 -12.74 1.40 18.93
N ALA A 164 -12.63 2.72 18.74
CA ALA A 164 -12.90 3.72 19.78
C ALA A 164 -14.06 4.70 19.52
N ARG A 165 -14.35 5.12 18.28
CA ARG A 165 -15.45 6.03 17.89
C ARG A 165 -15.52 6.09 16.37
N GLY A 166 -16.69 5.75 15.79
CA GLY A 166 -16.90 5.62 14.35
C GLY A 166 -16.32 6.78 13.52
N VAL A 167 -15.63 6.44 12.43
CA VAL A 167 -15.08 7.36 11.41
C VAL A 167 -16.19 7.94 10.51
N TYR A 168 -17.39 8.03 11.04
CA TYR A 168 -18.60 8.36 10.32
C TYR A 168 -19.39 9.37 11.14
N ASP A 169 -20.01 10.34 10.47
CA ASP A 169 -21.01 11.18 11.11
C ASP A 169 -22.24 10.33 11.51
N ASP A 170 -23.20 10.95 12.20
CA ASP A 170 -24.38 10.28 12.74
C ASP A 170 -25.26 9.63 11.63
N ASP A 171 -25.11 10.06 10.38
CA ASP A 171 -25.78 9.47 9.21
C ASP A 171 -25.02 8.24 8.66
N GLY A 172 -23.89 7.91 9.27
CA GLY A 172 -22.99 6.90 8.80
C GLY A 172 -22.25 7.33 7.54
N ALA A 173 -22.11 8.62 7.21
CA ALA A 173 -21.28 9.13 6.12
C ALA A 173 -19.82 9.19 6.57
N ALA A 174 -18.89 8.62 5.77
CA ALA A 174 -17.50 8.59 6.16
C ALA A 174 -16.96 10.01 6.08
N VAL A 175 -16.63 10.63 7.23
CA VAL A 175 -15.85 11.86 7.24
C VAL A 175 -14.40 11.43 7.08
N VAL A 176 -14.04 11.01 5.86
CA VAL A 176 -12.64 10.83 5.48
C VAL A 176 -12.21 12.17 4.93
N PRO A 177 -11.41 12.96 5.68
CA PRO A 177 -10.91 14.20 5.14
C PRO A 177 -10.18 13.89 3.84
N THR A 178 -10.50 14.66 2.81
CA THR A 178 -9.92 14.52 1.48
C THR A 178 -8.39 14.57 1.58
N TRP A 179 -7.69 14.02 0.60
CA TRP A 179 -6.23 14.16 0.52
C TRP A 179 -5.80 15.63 0.71
N ILE A 180 -6.56 16.57 0.15
CA ILE A 180 -6.32 18.01 0.26
C ILE A 180 -6.52 18.54 1.69
N GLU A 181 -7.55 18.11 2.41
CA GLU A 181 -7.78 18.54 3.80
C GLU A 181 -6.69 18.01 4.75
N HIS A 182 -6.23 16.78 4.54
CA HIS A 182 -5.08 16.23 5.26
C HIS A 182 -3.79 16.94 4.90
N GLN A 183 -3.57 17.21 3.62
CA GLN A 183 -2.40 17.94 3.14
C GLN A 183 -2.37 19.34 3.76
N ARG A 184 -3.50 20.05 3.80
CA ARG A 184 -3.65 21.37 4.45
C ARG A 184 -3.32 21.33 5.95
N ALA A 185 -3.76 20.29 6.66
CA ALA A 185 -3.45 20.12 8.08
C ALA A 185 -1.95 19.85 8.35
N MET A 186 -1.19 19.42 7.35
CA MET A 186 0.19 18.92 7.47
C MET A 186 1.25 19.78 6.77
N LEU A 187 0.86 20.78 5.97
CA LEU A 187 1.78 21.79 5.43
C LEU A 187 2.56 22.52 6.54
N TYR A 188 2.17 22.34 7.80
CA TYR A 188 2.90 22.73 8.99
C TYR A 188 3.38 21.46 9.73
N PRO A 189 4.60 20.96 9.47
CA PRO A 189 5.13 19.83 10.21
C PRO A 189 5.19 20.20 11.69
N ARG A 190 4.43 19.47 12.51
CA ARG A 190 4.52 19.58 13.95
C ARG A 190 5.70 18.75 14.43
N ALA A 191 6.41 19.25 15.45
CA ALA A 191 7.52 18.54 16.09
C ALA A 191 7.12 17.17 16.69
N ASP A 192 5.82 16.87 16.80
CA ASP A 192 5.27 15.62 17.34
C ASP A 192 5.18 14.47 16.31
N MET A 193 5.61 14.68 15.06
CA MET A 193 5.51 13.64 14.02
C MET A 193 6.63 12.60 14.08
N ASP A 194 7.80 12.93 14.64
CA ASP A 194 8.96 12.03 14.67
C ASP A 194 8.72 10.73 15.46
N PRO A 195 8.09 10.74 16.65
CA PRO A 195 7.77 9.50 17.37
C PRO A 195 6.81 8.59 16.59
N ARG A 196 5.86 9.17 15.84
CA ARG A 196 4.91 8.40 15.02
C ARG A 196 5.59 7.76 13.81
N LEU A 197 6.53 8.47 13.20
CA LEU A 197 7.34 7.95 12.10
C LEU A 197 8.17 6.75 12.57
N ALA A 198 8.88 6.89 13.69
CA ALA A 198 9.68 5.81 14.26
C ALA A 198 8.82 4.57 14.56
N GLU A 199 7.65 4.77 15.18
CA GLU A 199 6.72 3.68 15.49
C GLU A 199 6.18 3.00 14.22
N LEU A 200 5.79 3.75 13.19
CA LEU A 200 5.31 3.16 11.94
C LEU A 200 6.39 2.38 11.20
N SER A 201 7.61 2.91 11.12
CA SER A 201 8.75 2.19 10.55
C SER A 201 8.97 0.87 11.29
N ARG A 202 8.95 0.89 12.63
CA ARG A 202 9.09 -0.31 13.46
C ARG A 202 7.95 -1.31 13.22
N GLN A 203 6.70 -0.85 13.13
CA GLN A 203 5.56 -1.73 12.83
C GLN A 203 5.65 -2.36 11.44
N LEU A 204 6.11 -1.61 10.45
CA LEU A 204 6.35 -2.12 9.10
C LEU A 204 7.43 -3.19 9.09
N GLU A 205 8.57 -2.93 9.73
CA GLU A 205 9.70 -3.87 9.83
C GLU A 205 9.25 -5.19 10.48
N GLN A 206 8.45 -5.10 11.54
CA GLN A 206 7.95 -6.25 12.30
C GLN A 206 6.73 -6.94 11.67
N GLY A 207 6.25 -6.46 10.52
CA GLY A 207 5.08 -7.05 9.85
C GLY A 207 3.74 -6.82 10.54
N ARG A 208 3.64 -5.86 11.46
CA ARG A 208 2.40 -5.57 12.20
C ARG A 208 1.42 -4.69 11.42
N LEU A 209 1.91 -3.91 10.45
CA LEU A 209 1.08 -3.00 9.65
C LEU A 209 0.50 -3.66 8.39
N MET A 210 1.22 -4.59 7.77
CA MET A 210 0.85 -5.30 6.55
C MET A 210 1.46 -6.70 6.60
N ASP A 211 0.79 -7.70 6.06
CA ASP A 211 1.26 -9.09 6.00
C ASP A 211 2.34 -9.29 4.94
N ALA A 212 2.26 -8.56 3.82
CA ALA A 212 3.29 -8.56 2.79
C ALA A 212 3.58 -7.17 2.23
N VAL A 213 4.85 -6.90 1.93
CA VAL A 213 5.29 -5.64 1.31
C VAL A 213 6.27 -5.94 0.18
N GLY A 214 6.10 -5.23 -0.93
CA GLY A 214 6.98 -5.32 -2.09
C GLY A 214 7.67 -3.99 -2.38
N ILE A 215 8.71 -4.02 -3.20
CA ILE A 215 9.34 -2.85 -3.79
C ILE A 215 9.31 -3.00 -5.32
N LEU A 216 8.75 -2.02 -6.00
CA LEU A 216 8.59 -2.02 -7.46
C LEU A 216 9.92 -2.25 -8.19
N GLU A 217 11.00 -1.65 -7.68
CA GLU A 217 12.35 -1.79 -8.23
C GLU A 217 13.00 -3.17 -7.95
N TRP A 218 12.42 -4.00 -7.06
CA TRP A 218 12.88 -5.34 -6.70
C TRP A 218 11.80 -6.38 -7.09
N PRO A 219 11.52 -6.56 -8.39
CA PRO A 219 10.37 -7.34 -8.84
C PRO A 219 10.49 -8.82 -8.47
N ASP A 220 11.69 -9.37 -8.48
CA ASP A 220 11.93 -10.81 -8.26
C ASP A 220 11.80 -11.15 -6.76
N GLU A 221 12.32 -10.30 -5.87
CA GLU A 221 12.10 -10.36 -4.42
C GLU A 221 10.63 -10.16 -4.06
N THR A 222 10.00 -9.16 -4.65
CA THR A 222 8.58 -8.85 -4.42
C THR A 222 7.68 -10.00 -4.83
N ALA A 223 7.92 -10.58 -6.01
CA ALA A 223 7.17 -11.72 -6.49
C ALA A 223 7.26 -12.91 -5.53
N ARG A 224 8.46 -13.28 -5.09
CA ARG A 224 8.68 -14.39 -4.15
C ARG A 224 7.96 -14.16 -2.81
N LEU A 225 7.98 -12.93 -2.31
CA LEU A 225 7.25 -12.59 -1.09
C LEU A 225 5.73 -12.65 -1.28
N PHE A 226 5.22 -12.18 -2.42
CA PHE A 226 3.78 -12.25 -2.69
C PHE A 226 3.32 -13.68 -2.95
N ASP A 227 4.11 -14.52 -3.61
CA ASP A 227 3.83 -15.95 -3.78
C ASP A 227 3.75 -16.67 -2.42
N ARG A 228 4.57 -16.25 -1.43
CA ARG A 228 4.57 -16.82 -0.08
C ARG A 228 3.41 -16.32 0.79
N TRP A 229 3.15 -15.02 0.78
CA TRP A 229 2.29 -14.37 1.78
C TRP A 229 0.95 -13.87 1.24
N VAL A 230 0.78 -13.81 -0.09
CA VAL A 230 -0.46 -13.40 -0.76
C VAL A 230 -0.93 -14.50 -1.72
N PRO A 231 -1.25 -15.71 -1.21
CA PRO A 231 -1.58 -16.86 -2.03
C PRO A 231 -2.99 -16.74 -2.62
N LEU A 232 -3.13 -15.97 -3.69
CA LEU A 232 -4.36 -15.91 -4.47
C LEU A 232 -4.42 -17.11 -5.42
N ARG A 233 -5.57 -17.82 -5.43
CA ARG A 233 -5.75 -19.01 -6.27
C ARG A 233 -5.54 -18.67 -7.75
N GLY A 234 -4.62 -19.38 -8.39
CA GLY A 234 -4.31 -19.21 -9.81
C GLY A 234 -3.33 -18.07 -10.13
N ILE A 235 -2.86 -17.33 -9.11
CA ILE A 235 -1.84 -16.31 -9.30
C ILE A 235 -0.47 -16.91 -9.06
N ASN A 236 0.41 -16.73 -10.05
CA ASN A 236 1.85 -16.83 -9.89
C ASN A 236 2.40 -15.41 -10.03
N TRP A 237 2.78 -14.80 -8.90
CA TRP A 237 3.24 -13.41 -8.86
C TRP A 237 4.53 -13.24 -9.63
N THR A 238 5.41 -14.25 -9.63
CA THR A 238 6.64 -14.26 -10.43
C THR A 238 6.33 -14.11 -11.92
N ALA A 239 5.42 -14.92 -12.46
CA ALA A 239 4.99 -14.80 -13.86
C ALA A 239 4.29 -13.46 -14.14
N ALA A 240 3.41 -13.03 -13.24
CA ALA A 240 2.64 -11.80 -13.39
C ALA A 240 3.53 -10.54 -13.41
N LEU A 241 4.50 -10.45 -12.49
CA LEU A 241 5.43 -9.32 -12.42
C LEU A 241 6.55 -9.39 -13.47
N THR A 242 6.92 -10.58 -13.94
CA THR A 242 7.85 -10.73 -15.08
C THR A 242 7.26 -10.17 -16.36
N LYS A 243 5.99 -10.48 -16.65
CA LYS A 243 5.26 -9.88 -17.78
C LYS A 243 5.19 -8.36 -17.67
N TYR A 244 5.06 -7.84 -16.44
CA TYR A 244 5.15 -6.40 -16.23
C TYR A 244 6.54 -5.85 -16.50
N LYS A 245 7.62 -6.48 -16.02
CA LYS A 245 9.00 -6.04 -16.27
C LYS A 245 9.29 -5.88 -17.78
N ALA A 246 8.73 -6.77 -18.60
CA ALA A 246 8.86 -6.70 -20.06
C ALA A 246 8.09 -5.52 -20.69
N ASN A 247 6.95 -5.14 -20.12
CA ASN A 247 6.06 -4.10 -20.67
C ASN A 247 6.18 -2.75 -19.96
N ALA A 248 6.80 -2.73 -18.79
CA ALA A 248 7.09 -1.51 -18.07
C ALA A 248 8.06 -0.74 -18.96
N HIS A 249 7.61 0.39 -19.50
CA HIS A 249 8.53 1.44 -19.92
C HIS A 249 9.36 1.78 -18.69
N THR A 250 10.50 1.11 -18.60
CA THR A 250 11.43 1.17 -17.51
C THR A 250 11.91 2.61 -17.42
N SER A 251 11.20 3.39 -16.60
CA SER A 251 11.73 4.56 -15.91
C SER A 251 12.90 4.16 -14.99
N THR A 252 13.33 2.89 -14.98
CA THR A 252 14.60 2.47 -14.43
C THR A 252 15.72 2.97 -15.35
N ARG A 253 16.60 3.81 -14.78
CA ARG A 253 17.90 4.29 -15.28
C ARG A 253 17.83 5.65 -16.00
N PRO A 254 18.77 6.61 -15.79
CA PRO A 254 19.64 6.92 -14.64
C PRO A 254 19.40 8.35 -14.08
N SER A 255 18.37 9.08 -14.54
CA SER A 255 18.18 10.52 -14.21
C SER A 255 17.74 10.80 -12.77
N LEU A 256 17.47 9.78 -11.95
CA LEU A 256 17.25 9.93 -10.50
C LEU A 256 18.54 10.23 -9.73
N ARG A 257 19.72 10.10 -10.35
CA ARG A 257 21.00 10.41 -9.71
C ARG A 257 21.21 11.90 -9.45
N VAL A 258 20.51 12.79 -10.15
CA VAL A 258 20.66 14.24 -9.98
C VAL A 258 19.35 14.84 -9.48
N VAL A 259 18.92 14.42 -8.30
CA VAL A 259 17.88 15.14 -7.56
C VAL A 259 18.56 16.02 -6.53
N PRO A 260 18.38 17.36 -6.59
CA PRO A 260 19.04 18.29 -5.69
C PRO A 260 18.84 17.90 -4.21
N PRO A 261 19.82 18.17 -3.34
CA PRO A 261 19.67 17.96 -1.90
C PRO A 261 18.42 18.66 -1.33
N SER A 262 18.07 19.84 -1.86
CA SER A 262 16.85 20.58 -1.47
C SER A 262 15.58 19.76 -1.68
N VAL A 263 15.48 19.01 -2.78
CA VAL A 263 14.34 18.13 -3.07
C VAL A 263 14.31 16.92 -2.13
N ARG A 264 15.48 16.34 -1.83
CA ARG A 264 15.58 15.18 -0.92
C ARG A 264 15.20 15.52 0.52
N ALA A 265 15.43 16.75 0.95
CA ALA A 265 15.05 17.22 2.28
C ALA A 265 13.53 17.11 2.55
N TYR A 266 12.69 17.19 1.51
CA TYR A 266 11.24 17.00 1.64
C TYR A 266 10.79 15.53 1.65
N LEU A 267 11.73 14.58 1.53
CA LEU A 267 11.46 13.13 1.57
C LEU A 267 11.94 12.49 2.88
N ASP A 268 12.27 13.31 3.87
CA ASP A 268 12.71 12.94 5.21
C ASP A 268 11.74 11.98 5.92
N TYR A 269 10.43 12.11 5.69
CA TYR A 269 9.43 11.17 6.22
C TYR A 269 9.27 9.88 5.41
N ASP A 270 9.45 9.94 4.08
CA ASP A 270 9.20 8.79 3.19
C ASP A 270 10.38 7.80 3.21
N TYR A 271 11.62 8.28 3.38
CA TYR A 271 12.82 7.44 3.37
C TYR A 271 12.94 6.44 4.52
N PRO A 272 12.68 6.80 5.80
CA PRO A 272 12.73 5.86 6.91
C PRO A 272 11.71 4.72 6.76
N ILE A 273 10.54 5.02 6.18
CA ILE A 273 9.50 4.02 5.87
C ILE A 273 9.96 3.09 4.76
N PHE A 274 10.52 3.67 3.69
CA PHE A 274 11.04 2.86 2.58
C PHE A 274 12.18 1.94 3.04
N ARG A 275 13.08 2.43 3.89
CA ARG A 275 14.16 1.63 4.49
C ARG A 275 13.61 0.50 5.37
N ALA A 276 12.59 0.78 6.18
CA ALA A 276 11.90 -0.23 6.96
C ALA A 276 11.33 -1.36 6.08
N VAL A 277 10.74 -1.01 4.94
CA VAL A 277 10.27 -1.99 3.94
C VAL A 277 11.43 -2.81 3.35
N GLN A 278 12.54 -2.16 2.98
CA GLN A 278 13.73 -2.86 2.49
C GLN A 278 14.27 -3.87 3.51
N ASN A 279 14.45 -3.43 4.76
CA ASN A 279 14.93 -4.27 5.86
C ASN A 279 14.05 -5.50 6.05
N ARG A 280 12.72 -5.31 6.03
CA ARG A 280 11.77 -6.41 6.13
C ARG A 280 11.88 -7.40 5.00
N ILE A 281 11.95 -6.92 3.75
CA ILE A 281 12.09 -7.80 2.58
C ILE A 281 13.35 -8.64 2.72
N LEU A 282 14.49 -8.00 3.06
CA LEU A 282 15.76 -8.69 3.22
C LEU A 282 15.74 -9.70 4.39
N ALA A 283 15.07 -9.38 5.49
CA ALA A 283 14.90 -10.31 6.60
C ALA A 283 14.06 -11.52 6.22
N ALA A 284 12.93 -11.31 5.54
CA ALA A 284 12.02 -12.36 5.11
C ALA A 284 12.61 -13.30 4.03
N LEU A 285 13.57 -12.82 3.25
CA LEU A 285 14.29 -13.64 2.26
C LEU A 285 15.40 -14.51 2.88
N LYS A 286 15.84 -14.19 4.10
CA LYS A 286 16.83 -14.99 4.84
C LYS A 286 16.20 -16.12 5.66
N SER A 287 14.90 -16.01 5.96
CA SER A 287 14.08 -17.03 6.64
C SER A 287 13.42 -18.00 5.67
#